data_AF-A0A4P7WVV6-F1
#
_entry.id   AF-A0A4P7WVV6-F1
#
_cell.length_a   1.000
_cell.length_b   1.000
_cell.length_c   1.000
_cell.angle_alpha   90.00
_cell.angle_beta   90.00
_cell.angle_gamma   90.00
#
_symmetry.space_group_name_H-M   'P 1'
#
loop_
_entity.id
_entity.type
_entity.pdbx_description
1 polymer ?
#
loop_
_entity_poly.entity_id
_entity_poly.type
_entity_poly.pdbx_seq_one_letter_code
_entity_poly.pdbx_strand_id
1 'polypeptide(L)'
;MRKIIFIVLSGLSYLNAFSQIDSISVVKIPDEEYAIYKYDSDLEMTILTYHYADLWDIDNDKYTDVIEFISNGGAHSYYHMRIWLSSKSKWIDYPKLEIDFPYLPKEVKNLEMLDQPYPQFVVQDFDNDNIKEIYLNLDDYSSVLAEYGIPSKRILIDFKEGELIVMRFKTK
;
A
#
# COMPACT_ATOMS: atom_id res chain seq x y z
N MET A 1 -8.27 2.52 -87.55
CA MET A 1 -7.98 3.61 -86.58
C MET A 1 -8.64 3.22 -85.26
N ARG A 2 -7.89 2.54 -84.38
CA ARG A 2 -7.29 3.01 -83.11
C ARG A 2 -8.32 3.41 -82.04
N LYS A 3 -8.40 2.51 -81.05
CA LYS A 3 -9.06 2.52 -79.74
C LYS A 3 -8.74 3.78 -78.93
N ILE A 4 -9.59 4.11 -77.95
CA ILE A 4 -9.18 4.31 -76.53
C ILE A 4 -10.40 4.03 -75.64
N ILE A 5 -10.21 3.11 -74.69
CA ILE A 5 -11.09 2.84 -73.55
C ILE A 5 -10.49 3.62 -72.37
N PHE A 6 -11.29 4.42 -71.67
CA PHE A 6 -10.87 5.02 -70.40
C PHE A 6 -11.26 4.09 -69.26
N ILE A 7 -10.25 3.42 -68.69
CA ILE A 7 -10.35 2.69 -67.42
C ILE A 7 -9.98 3.70 -66.33
N VAL A 8 -10.90 3.96 -65.41
CA VAL A 8 -10.61 4.69 -64.17
C VAL A 8 -9.90 3.72 -63.23
N LEU A 9 -8.59 3.89 -63.08
CA LEU A 9 -7.78 3.14 -62.12
C LEU A 9 -7.77 3.92 -60.80
N SER A 10 -8.64 3.56 -59.87
CA SER A 10 -8.58 4.06 -58.49
C SER A 10 -7.40 3.39 -57.79
N GLY A 11 -6.29 4.11 -57.68
CA GLY A 11 -5.13 3.69 -56.91
C GLY A 11 -5.46 3.68 -55.41
N LEU A 12 -5.57 2.49 -54.82
CA LEU A 12 -5.49 2.32 -53.37
C LEU A 12 -4.02 2.49 -52.96
N SER A 13 -3.68 3.65 -52.42
CA SER A 13 -2.44 3.84 -51.69
C SER A 13 -2.61 3.19 -50.31
N TYR A 14 -2.09 1.98 -50.13
CA TYR A 14 -1.91 1.39 -48.80
C TYR A 14 -0.81 2.18 -48.08
N LEU A 15 -1.21 3.12 -47.22
CA LEU A 15 -0.34 3.67 -46.18
C LEU A 15 -0.12 2.56 -45.15
N ASN A 16 1.02 1.89 -45.21
CA ASN A 16 1.52 1.08 -44.11
C ASN A 16 1.98 2.04 -43.01
N ALA A 17 1.05 2.43 -42.14
CA ALA A 17 1.42 2.97 -40.84
C ALA A 17 1.98 1.80 -40.02
N PHE A 18 3.31 1.66 -39.99
CA PHE A 18 3.96 0.86 -38.97
C PHE A 18 3.66 1.53 -37.62
N SER A 19 2.74 0.96 -36.84
CA SER A 19 2.67 1.28 -35.42
C SER A 19 3.94 0.72 -34.79
N GLN A 20 4.86 1.60 -34.39
CA GLN A 20 5.77 1.28 -33.30
C GLN A 20 4.90 0.99 -32.09
N ILE A 21 4.70 -0.29 -31.81
CA ILE A 21 4.27 -0.71 -30.49
C ILE A 21 5.51 -0.51 -29.65
N ASP A 22 5.68 0.69 -29.09
CA ASP A 22 6.55 0.87 -27.95
C ASP A 22 6.12 -0.19 -26.94
N SER A 23 7.04 -1.07 -26.57
CA SER A 23 6.84 -2.02 -25.49
C SER A 23 6.61 -1.19 -24.24
N ILE A 24 5.35 -0.90 -23.92
CA ILE A 24 4.97 -0.35 -22.63
C ILE A 24 5.46 -1.38 -21.62
N SER A 25 6.55 -1.07 -20.93
CA SER A 25 6.97 -1.86 -19.79
C SER A 25 5.79 -1.83 -18.84
N VAL A 26 5.14 -2.98 -18.65
CA VAL A 26 4.11 -3.14 -17.63
C VAL A 26 4.79 -2.79 -16.31
N VAL A 27 4.44 -1.65 -15.73
CA VAL A 27 4.96 -1.23 -14.44
C VAL A 27 4.42 -2.25 -13.45
N LYS A 28 5.31 -3.12 -12.95
CA LYS A 28 4.94 -4.10 -11.93
C LYS A 28 4.77 -3.36 -10.61
N ILE A 29 3.55 -3.37 -10.09
CA ILE A 29 3.26 -2.82 -8.77
C ILE A 29 3.77 -3.83 -7.73
N PRO A 30 4.53 -3.40 -6.71
CA PRO A 30 4.89 -4.27 -5.59
C PRO A 30 3.62 -4.78 -4.91
N ASP A 31 3.62 -6.03 -4.47
CA ASP A 31 2.49 -6.65 -3.76
C ASP A 31 1.16 -6.54 -4.54
N GLU A 32 1.23 -6.80 -5.85
CA GLU A 32 0.10 -6.66 -6.78
C GLU A 32 -1.14 -7.46 -6.37
N GLU A 33 -0.97 -8.58 -5.66
CA GLU A 33 -2.05 -9.39 -5.14
C GLU A 33 -2.86 -8.71 -4.03
N TYR A 34 -2.30 -7.69 -3.37
CA TYR A 34 -2.95 -6.89 -2.34
C TYR A 34 -3.35 -5.50 -2.83
N ALA A 35 -2.99 -5.15 -4.08
CA ALA A 35 -3.25 -3.83 -4.66
C ALA A 35 -4.69 -3.73 -5.20
N ILE A 36 -5.51 -2.84 -4.62
CA ILE A 36 -6.87 -2.55 -5.06
C ILE A 36 -6.98 -1.08 -5.47
N TYR A 37 -7.47 -0.84 -6.68
CA TYR A 37 -7.82 0.49 -7.15
C TYR A 37 -9.27 0.82 -6.82
N LYS A 38 -9.51 1.87 -6.03
CA LYS A 38 -10.85 2.33 -5.64
C LYS A 38 -11.01 3.79 -6.04
N TYR A 39 -12.20 4.15 -6.54
CA TYR A 39 -12.53 5.55 -6.79
C TYR A 39 -12.83 6.24 -5.45
N ASP A 40 -12.08 7.30 -5.16
CA ASP A 40 -12.31 8.18 -4.04
C ASP A 40 -13.12 9.38 -4.50
N SER A 41 -14.30 9.57 -3.91
CA SER A 41 -15.21 10.66 -4.29
C SER A 41 -14.77 12.02 -3.78
N ASP A 42 -14.00 12.06 -2.69
CA ASP A 42 -13.58 13.32 -2.07
C ASP A 42 -12.38 13.90 -2.82
N LEU A 43 -11.50 13.03 -3.32
CA LEU A 43 -10.37 13.38 -4.19
C LEU A 43 -10.73 13.38 -5.68
N GLU A 44 -11.93 12.91 -6.03
CA GLU A 44 -12.43 12.74 -7.40
C GLU A 44 -11.49 11.91 -8.30
N MET A 45 -10.82 10.91 -7.76
CA MET A 45 -9.82 10.12 -8.50
C MET A 45 -9.76 8.65 -8.04
N THR A 46 -9.24 7.79 -8.91
CA THR A 46 -8.93 6.40 -8.54
C THR A 46 -7.61 6.36 -7.77
N ILE A 47 -7.66 5.93 -6.52
CA ILE A 47 -6.50 5.78 -5.64
C ILE A 47 -6.14 4.30 -5.46
N LEU A 48 -4.86 4.06 -5.17
CA LEU A 48 -4.34 2.74 -4.82
C LEU A 48 -4.53 2.50 -3.31
N THR A 49 -5.14 1.37 -2.96
CA THR A 49 -5.23 0.85 -1.59
C THR A 49 -4.54 -0.49 -1.53
N TYR A 50 -3.59 -0.67 -0.62
CA TYR A 50 -3.11 -2.00 -0.26
C TYR A 50 -4.05 -2.61 0.78
N HIS A 51 -4.60 -3.78 0.47
CA HIS A 51 -5.60 -4.48 1.28
C HIS A 51 -5.06 -5.82 1.75
N TYR A 52 -4.57 -5.85 2.98
CA TYR A 52 -4.02 -7.03 3.62
C TYR A 52 -5.10 -7.71 4.47
N ALA A 53 -5.79 -8.68 3.87
CA ALA A 53 -6.79 -9.51 4.53
C ALA A 53 -6.30 -10.96 4.68
N ASP A 54 -6.82 -11.65 5.69
CA ASP A 54 -6.58 -13.09 5.94
C ASP A 54 -5.13 -13.47 6.27
N LEU A 55 -4.35 -12.52 6.78
CA LEU A 55 -2.92 -12.73 7.10
C LEU A 55 -2.65 -12.86 8.60
N TRP A 56 -3.31 -12.05 9.44
CA TRP A 56 -2.99 -11.96 10.86
C TRP A 56 -4.24 -11.84 11.72
N ASP A 57 -4.17 -12.46 12.88
CA ASP A 57 -5.03 -12.25 14.04
C ASP A 57 -4.23 -11.36 15.00
N ILE A 58 -4.62 -10.08 15.13
CA ILE A 58 -3.91 -9.03 15.87
C ILE A 58 -4.56 -8.81 17.24
N ASP A 59 -5.83 -9.18 17.40
CA ASP A 59 -6.57 -9.05 18.67
C ASP A 59 -6.79 -10.38 19.42
N ASN A 60 -6.25 -11.48 18.88
CA ASN A 60 -6.24 -12.83 19.45
C ASN A 60 -7.63 -13.43 19.67
N ASP A 61 -8.58 -13.09 18.78
CA ASP A 61 -9.95 -13.61 18.82
C ASP A 61 -10.15 -14.87 17.96
N LYS A 62 -9.09 -15.34 17.30
CA LYS A 62 -9.00 -16.49 16.38
C LYS A 62 -9.57 -16.23 14.98
N TYR A 63 -9.92 -15.00 14.66
CA TYR A 63 -10.31 -14.56 13.34
C TYR A 63 -9.23 -13.63 12.76
N THR A 64 -9.18 -13.58 11.44
CA THR A 64 -8.24 -12.69 10.75
C THR A 64 -8.78 -11.27 10.71
N ASP A 65 -7.89 -10.33 10.99
CA ASP A 65 -8.12 -8.90 10.86
C ASP A 65 -7.76 -8.40 9.46
N VAL A 66 -8.08 -7.13 9.18
CA VAL A 66 -7.73 -6.48 7.92
C VAL A 66 -6.93 -5.22 8.18
N ILE A 67 -5.81 -5.05 7.48
CA ILE A 67 -5.04 -3.81 7.44
C ILE A 67 -5.19 -3.22 6.03
N GLU A 68 -5.63 -1.96 5.95
CA GLU A 68 -5.62 -1.20 4.70
C GLU A 68 -4.65 -0.02 4.79
N PHE A 69 -3.89 0.17 3.71
CA PHE A 69 -3.08 1.37 3.47
C PHE A 69 -3.66 2.11 2.27
N ILE A 70 -4.21 3.30 2.50
CA ILE A 70 -4.99 4.06 1.52
C ILE A 70 -4.15 5.24 1.02
N SER A 71 -3.87 5.27 -0.29
CA SER A 71 -3.10 6.35 -0.91
C SER A 71 -3.83 7.69 -0.79
N ASN A 72 -3.06 8.75 -0.57
CA ASN A 72 -3.53 10.13 -0.63
C ASN A 72 -3.76 10.66 -2.06
N GLY A 73 -3.57 9.83 -3.10
CA GLY A 73 -3.72 10.22 -4.50
C GLY A 73 -2.59 11.10 -5.06
N GLY A 74 -1.55 11.36 -4.28
CA GLY A 74 -0.40 12.16 -4.68
C GLY A 74 0.52 11.45 -5.68
N ALA A 75 1.24 12.22 -6.48
CA ALA A 75 2.27 11.70 -7.40
C ALA A 75 3.40 10.97 -6.67
N HIS A 76 3.74 11.43 -5.46
CA HIS A 76 4.45 10.66 -4.44
C HIS A 76 3.40 10.21 -3.43
N SER A 77 2.86 9.01 -3.63
CA SER A 77 1.75 8.51 -2.81
C SER A 77 2.24 8.17 -1.41
N TYR A 78 1.68 8.84 -0.41
CA TYR A 78 1.73 8.42 0.97
C TYR A 78 0.45 7.68 1.32
N TYR A 79 0.55 6.72 2.23
CA TYR A 79 -0.57 5.86 2.60
C TYR A 79 -0.86 6.00 4.09
N HIS A 80 -2.09 6.35 4.44
CA HIS A 80 -2.55 6.26 5.81
C HIS A 80 -3.13 4.87 6.08
N MET A 81 -3.00 4.41 7.33
CA MET A 81 -3.43 3.08 7.73
C MET A 81 -4.83 3.10 8.36
N ARG A 82 -5.59 2.02 8.15
CA ARG A 82 -6.73 1.66 9.00
C ARG A 82 -6.81 0.16 9.23
N ILE A 83 -7.41 -0.23 10.34
CA ILE A 83 -7.49 -1.63 10.78
C ILE A 83 -8.93 -2.02 11.05
N TRP A 84 -9.39 -3.11 10.47
CA TRP A 84 -10.64 -3.76 10.85
C TRP A 84 -10.31 -4.83 11.89
N LEU A 85 -10.81 -4.64 13.11
CA LEU A 85 -10.73 -5.66 14.14
C LEU A 85 -11.96 -6.54 14.10
N SER A 86 -11.74 -7.84 13.91
CA SER A 86 -12.77 -8.86 13.90
C SER A 86 -13.55 -8.90 15.22
N SER A 87 -12.87 -8.85 16.37
CA SER A 87 -13.50 -8.89 17.70
C SER A 87 -14.44 -7.72 17.99
N LYS A 88 -14.22 -6.58 17.32
CA LYS A 88 -15.00 -5.35 17.48
C LYS A 88 -15.94 -5.07 16.32
N SER A 89 -15.77 -5.77 15.20
CA SER A 89 -16.52 -5.54 13.94
C SER A 89 -16.54 -4.05 13.54
N LYS A 90 -15.38 -3.38 13.63
CA LYS A 90 -15.25 -1.95 13.30
C LYS A 90 -13.89 -1.62 12.71
N TRP A 91 -13.88 -0.58 11.87
CA TRP A 91 -12.65 0.09 11.44
C TRP A 91 -12.11 1.01 12.53
N ILE A 92 -10.80 1.05 12.64
CA ILE A 92 -10.03 2.00 13.45
C ILE A 92 -9.08 2.70 12.49
N ASP A 93 -9.29 3.99 12.29
CA ASP A 93 -8.54 4.79 11.32
C ASP A 93 -7.37 5.53 11.98
N TYR A 94 -6.22 5.51 11.30
CA TYR A 94 -5.03 6.26 11.67
C TYR A 94 -4.64 7.24 10.56
N PRO A 95 -5.46 8.27 10.30
CA PRO A 95 -5.31 9.17 9.14
C PRO A 95 -4.02 9.99 9.15
N LYS A 96 -3.32 10.06 10.30
CA LYS A 96 -2.06 10.79 10.44
C LYS A 96 -0.83 9.89 10.42
N LEU A 97 -1.01 8.57 10.54
CA LEU A 97 0.10 7.61 10.48
C LEU A 97 0.34 7.26 9.02
N GLU A 98 1.07 8.13 8.33
CA GLU A 98 1.40 7.99 6.92
C GLU A 98 2.77 7.34 6.73
N ILE A 99 2.83 6.35 5.84
CA ILE A 99 4.08 5.74 5.38
C ILE A 99 4.14 5.73 3.86
N ASP A 100 5.34 5.61 3.33
CA ASP A 100 5.61 5.27 1.95
C ASP A 100 5.82 3.74 1.85
N PHE A 101 5.61 3.19 0.65
CA PHE A 101 5.92 1.79 0.34
C PHE A 101 5.43 0.77 1.42
N PRO A 102 4.11 0.64 1.67
CA PRO A 102 3.54 -0.19 2.73
C PRO A 102 3.63 -1.70 2.42
N TYR A 103 4.75 -2.15 1.86
CA TYR A 103 4.91 -3.48 1.27
C TYR A 103 5.30 -4.51 2.32
N LEU A 104 4.87 -5.75 2.11
CA LEU A 104 5.27 -6.87 2.93
C LEU A 104 6.75 -7.19 2.70
N PRO A 105 7.58 -7.18 3.76
CA PRO A 105 8.94 -7.64 3.61
C PRO A 105 8.94 -9.13 3.28
N LYS A 106 9.82 -9.55 2.37
CA LYS A 106 10.01 -10.98 2.08
C LYS A 106 10.48 -11.77 3.32
N GLU A 107 11.26 -11.13 4.20
CA GLU A 107 11.70 -11.69 5.48
C GLU A 107 12.29 -10.58 6.38
N VAL A 108 11.91 -10.54 7.66
CA VAL A 108 12.62 -9.77 8.70
C VAL A 108 13.40 -10.76 9.55
N LYS A 109 14.69 -10.91 9.26
CA LYS A 109 15.56 -11.91 9.90
C LYS A 109 16.03 -11.51 11.29
N ASN A 110 16.17 -10.21 11.51
CA ASN A 110 16.62 -9.63 12.76
C ASN A 110 16.11 -8.18 12.87
N LEU A 111 16.18 -7.63 14.09
CA LEU A 111 15.70 -6.27 14.36
C LEU A 111 16.59 -5.18 13.76
N GLU A 112 17.86 -5.47 13.45
CA GLU A 112 18.79 -4.51 12.81
C GLU A 112 18.31 -4.14 11.39
N MET A 113 17.52 -5.01 10.73
CA MET A 113 16.86 -4.67 9.47
C MET A 113 15.90 -3.49 9.61
N LEU A 114 15.34 -3.26 10.80
CA LEU A 114 14.43 -2.13 11.09
C LEU A 114 15.18 -0.83 11.42
N ASP A 115 16.52 -0.84 11.44
CA ASP A 115 17.34 0.38 11.48
C ASP A 115 17.56 0.97 10.09
N GLN A 116 17.20 0.25 9.02
CA GLN A 116 17.25 0.73 7.64
C GLN A 116 15.99 1.55 7.29
N PRO A 117 16.01 2.36 6.22
CA PRO A 117 14.81 3.06 5.75
C PRO A 117 13.64 2.13 5.40
N TYR A 118 13.94 0.89 5.02
CA TYR A 118 12.97 -0.17 4.71
C TYR A 118 13.27 -1.44 5.51
N PRO A 119 12.24 -2.21 5.89
CA PRO A 119 10.82 -2.02 5.56
C PRO A 119 10.15 -0.88 6.34
N GLN A 120 9.12 -0.26 5.75
CA GLN A 120 8.30 0.74 6.45
C GLN A 120 7.11 0.14 7.21
N PHE A 121 6.73 -1.10 6.88
CA PHE A 121 5.64 -1.84 7.48
C PHE A 121 6.08 -3.28 7.77
N VAL A 122 5.81 -3.78 8.97
CA VAL A 122 6.04 -5.18 9.37
C VAL A 122 4.95 -5.59 10.34
N VAL A 123 4.48 -6.84 10.24
CA VAL A 123 3.62 -7.46 11.24
C VAL A 123 4.32 -8.68 11.81
N GLN A 124 4.65 -8.63 13.10
CA GLN A 124 5.42 -9.67 13.79
C GLN A 124 5.15 -9.61 15.28
N ASP A 125 5.31 -10.74 15.97
CA ASP A 125 5.36 -10.80 17.44
C ASP A 125 6.75 -10.31 17.92
N PHE A 126 6.81 -9.08 18.42
CA PHE A 126 8.04 -8.41 18.86
C PHE A 126 8.36 -8.67 20.33
N ASP A 127 7.35 -8.89 21.17
CA ASP A 127 7.53 -9.10 22.63
C ASP A 127 7.45 -10.57 23.08
N ASN A 128 7.12 -11.49 22.16
CA ASN A 128 6.99 -12.94 22.31
C ASN A 128 5.79 -13.39 23.17
N ASP A 129 4.69 -12.64 23.15
CA ASP A 129 3.44 -13.00 23.82
C ASP A 129 2.47 -13.83 22.94
N ASN A 130 2.86 -14.12 21.68
CA ASN A 130 2.10 -14.77 20.61
C ASN A 130 1.01 -13.91 19.95
N ILE A 131 0.93 -12.63 20.29
CA ILE A 131 0.11 -11.63 19.60
C ILE A 131 1.06 -10.87 18.67
N LYS A 132 0.64 -10.58 17.43
CA LYS A 132 1.49 -9.84 16.50
C LYS A 132 1.22 -8.35 16.63
N GLU A 133 2.27 -7.55 16.67
CA GLU A 133 2.17 -6.10 16.59
C GLU A 133 2.49 -5.60 15.17
N ILE A 134 1.96 -4.42 14.86
CA ILE A 134 2.24 -3.72 13.62
C ILE A 134 3.34 -2.70 13.88
N TYR A 135 4.48 -2.87 13.20
CA TYR A 135 5.54 -1.89 13.15
C TYR A 135 5.35 -0.93 11.97
N LEU A 136 5.51 0.37 12.22
CA LEU A 136 5.57 1.41 11.19
C LEU A 136 6.82 2.28 11.35
N ASN A 137 7.45 2.63 10.22
CA ASN A 137 8.54 3.61 10.12
C ASN A 137 8.02 4.85 9.37
N LEU A 138 7.56 5.85 10.11
CA LEU A 138 6.94 7.06 9.54
C LEU A 138 7.99 7.96 8.87
N ASP A 139 7.61 8.60 7.77
CA ASP A 139 8.46 9.57 7.07
C ASP A 139 8.37 10.96 7.72
N ASP A 140 7.16 11.48 7.94
CA ASP A 140 6.91 12.69 8.74
C ASP A 140 6.24 12.32 10.07
N TYR A 141 6.93 12.57 11.18
CA TYR A 141 6.54 12.08 12.51
C TYR A 141 6.46 13.18 13.57
N SER A 142 6.98 14.37 13.28
CA SER A 142 7.27 15.37 14.31
C SER A 142 6.03 16.02 14.91
N SER A 143 5.01 16.27 14.08
CA SER A 143 3.72 16.85 14.50
C SER A 143 2.72 15.78 14.93
N VAL A 144 2.68 14.65 14.23
CA VAL A 144 1.72 13.56 14.45
C VAL A 144 1.98 12.84 15.77
N LEU A 145 3.25 12.49 16.05
CA LEU A 145 3.56 11.70 17.23
C LEU A 145 3.65 12.50 18.52
N ALA A 146 3.66 13.84 18.43
CA ALA A 146 3.47 14.70 19.59
C ALA A 146 2.10 14.45 20.25
N GLU A 147 1.07 14.13 19.47
CA GLU A 147 -0.27 13.78 19.99
C GLU A 147 -0.26 12.46 20.78
N TYR A 148 0.62 11.53 20.40
CA TYR A 148 0.83 10.26 21.08
C TYR A 148 1.90 10.33 22.19
N GLY A 149 2.59 11.47 22.35
CA GLY A 149 3.73 11.59 23.27
C GLY A 149 4.94 10.74 22.87
N ILE A 150 5.10 10.39 21.58
CA ILE A 150 6.15 9.49 21.08
C ILE A 150 7.19 10.30 20.28
N PRO A 151 8.41 10.54 20.80
CA PRO A 151 9.43 11.31 20.08
C PRO A 151 10.25 10.43 19.13
N SER A 152 9.59 9.56 18.34
CA SER A 152 10.29 8.63 17.45
C SER A 152 9.44 8.22 16.27
N LYS A 153 9.97 8.35 15.05
CA LYS A 153 9.30 7.91 13.83
C LYS A 153 8.96 6.41 13.74
N ARG A 154 9.53 5.60 14.63
CA ARG A 154 9.30 4.16 14.68
C ARG A 154 8.32 3.83 15.79
N ILE A 155 7.21 3.23 15.43
CA ILE A 155 6.12 2.90 16.34
C ILE A 155 5.73 1.43 16.23
N LEU A 156 5.10 0.93 17.29
CA LEU A 156 4.33 -0.30 17.29
C LEU A 156 2.86 0.05 17.54
N ILE A 157 1.98 -0.73 16.94
CA ILE A 157 0.55 -0.76 17.24
C ILE A 157 0.23 -2.16 17.73
N ASP A 158 -0.31 -2.22 18.93
CA ASP A 158 -0.38 -3.43 19.75
C ASP A 158 -1.75 -3.51 20.41
N PHE A 159 -2.32 -4.71 20.52
CA PHE A 159 -3.63 -4.92 21.10
C PHE A 159 -3.52 -5.28 22.59
N LYS A 160 -3.75 -4.31 23.47
CA LYS A 160 -3.72 -4.51 24.93
C LYS A 160 -5.01 -4.07 25.59
N GLU A 161 -5.44 -4.84 26.58
CA GLU A 161 -6.62 -4.53 27.40
C GLU A 161 -7.89 -4.28 26.56
N GLY A 162 -7.97 -4.92 25.38
CA GLY A 162 -9.08 -4.77 24.47
C GLY A 162 -8.99 -3.56 23.55
N GLU A 163 -7.86 -2.86 23.45
CA GLU A 163 -7.70 -1.69 22.59
C GLU A 163 -6.38 -1.72 21.80
N LEU A 164 -6.37 -1.09 20.62
CA LEU A 164 -5.12 -0.86 19.89
C LEU A 164 -4.41 0.37 20.48
N ILE A 165 -3.18 0.15 20.94
CA ILE A 165 -2.35 1.17 21.56
C ILE A 165 -1.17 1.45 20.64
N VAL A 166 -0.94 2.74 20.35
CA VAL A 166 0.26 3.19 19.64
C VAL A 166 1.37 3.44 20.65
N MET A 167 2.53 2.82 20.44
CA MET A 167 3.67 2.95 21.34
C MET A 167 4.99 3.12 20.58
N ARG A 168 6.00 3.62 21.28
CA ARG A 168 7.34 3.77 20.74
C ARG A 168 7.97 2.41 20.47
N PHE A 169 8.48 2.19 19.26
CA PHE A 169 9.36 1.06 18.99
C PHE A 169 10.73 1.28 19.66
N LYS A 170 11.21 0.27 20.38
CA LYS A 170 12.53 0.25 21.02
C LYS A 170 13.29 -0.96 20.53
N THR A 171 14.43 -0.75 19.88
CA THR A 171 15.42 -1.81 19.72
C THR A 171 16.04 -2.11 21.10
N LYS A 172 16.29 -3.39 21.39
CA LYS A 172 16.96 -3.84 22.62
C LYS A 172 18.42 -3.40 22.64
#